data_AF-A0AAU2VXK7-F1
#
_entry.id   AF-A0AAU2VXK7-F1
#
_cell.length_a   1.000
_cell.length_b   1.000
_cell.length_c   1.000
_cell.angle_alpha   90.00
_cell.angle_beta   90.00
_cell.angle_gamma   90.00
#
_symmetry.space_group_name_H-M   'P 1'
#
loop_
_entity.id
_entity.type
_entity.pdbx_description
1 polymer ?
#
loop_
_entity_poly.entity_id
_entity_poly.type
_entity_poly.pdbx_seq_one_letter_code
_entity_poly.pdbx_strand_id
1 'polypeptide(L)'
;MPSEQLRCAVRMRRGDLVHVQGEWREVCAVRLDRYATGGMAVVLTFAGGGRPLRVPADHLVTVPLPEPPRPPGWAFVEDASDSPAVHETECTTCGEGPEPTVSQDVAVRHLWCAEHAARTGHTGFLALRVGLLRAVAVDGVPH
;
A
#
# COMPACT_ATOMS: atom_id res chain seq x y z
N MET A 1 -16.91 -7.70 7.31
CA MET A 1 -16.04 -7.67 6.12
C MET A 1 -14.66 -8.14 6.55
N PRO A 2 -14.11 -9.25 6.03
CA PRO A 2 -12.72 -9.57 6.31
C PRO A 2 -11.86 -8.48 5.65
N SER A 3 -11.00 -7.84 6.44
CA SER A 3 -10.05 -6.84 5.97
C SER A 3 -9.26 -7.41 4.80
N GLU A 4 -9.28 -6.73 3.66
CA GLU A 4 -8.49 -7.06 2.50
C GLU A 4 -7.01 -6.96 2.88
N GLN A 5 -6.38 -8.10 3.16
CA GLN A 5 -4.96 -8.14 3.51
C GLN A 5 -4.16 -7.90 2.23
N LEU A 6 -3.64 -6.69 2.07
CA LEU A 6 -2.68 -6.35 1.03
C LEU A 6 -1.50 -7.33 1.10
N ARG A 7 -1.32 -8.12 0.03
CA ARG A 7 -0.18 -9.03 -0.11
C ARG A 7 0.96 -8.26 -0.75
N CYS A 8 1.98 -7.93 0.04
CA CYS A 8 3.20 -7.31 -0.45
C CYS A 8 4.43 -8.14 -0.02
N ALA A 9 5.43 -8.20 -0.91
CA ALA A 9 6.72 -8.76 -0.56
C ALA A 9 7.53 -7.70 0.19
N VAL A 10 7.70 -7.88 1.51
CA VAL A 10 8.53 -7.00 2.34
C VAL A 10 9.80 -7.70 2.75
N ARG A 11 10.91 -6.96 2.80
CA ARG A 11 12.18 -7.46 3.32
C ARG A 11 12.23 -7.25 4.83
N MET A 12 12.15 -8.34 5.59
CA MET A 12 12.32 -8.30 7.05
C MET A 12 13.80 -8.17 7.46
N ARG A 13 14.07 -7.38 8.50
CA ARG A 13 15.39 -7.09 9.05
C ARG A 13 15.35 -7.07 10.58
N ARG A 14 16.54 -7.06 11.19
CA ARG A 14 16.69 -6.77 12.62
C ARG A 14 16.14 -5.37 12.92
N GLY A 15 15.37 -5.23 13.99
CA GLY A 15 14.70 -4.01 14.43
C GLY A 15 13.24 -3.89 13.96
N ASP A 16 12.79 -4.73 13.02
CA ASP A 16 11.41 -4.71 12.55
C ASP A 16 10.46 -5.22 13.66
N LEU A 17 9.30 -4.59 13.79
CA LEU A 17 8.21 -5.08 14.63
C LEU A 17 7.28 -5.97 13.79
N VAL A 18 6.86 -7.11 14.33
CA VAL A 18 5.86 -7.99 13.69
C VAL A 18 4.81 -8.46 14.68
N HIS A 19 3.58 -8.65 14.19
CA HIS A 19 2.48 -9.11 15.02
C HIS A 19 2.37 -10.63 14.96
N VAL A 20 2.61 -11.29 16.09
CA VAL A 20 2.63 -12.75 16.20
C VAL A 20 1.76 -13.15 17.38
N GLN A 21 0.76 -14.00 17.13
CA GLN A 21 -0.12 -14.55 18.17
C GLN A 21 -0.80 -13.50 19.07
N GLY A 22 -1.10 -12.31 18.54
CA GLY A 22 -1.75 -11.23 19.31
C GLY A 22 -0.79 -10.26 19.98
N GLU A 23 0.53 -10.44 19.81
CA GLU A 23 1.54 -9.56 20.41
C GLU A 23 2.49 -9.00 19.36
N TRP A 24 2.87 -7.73 19.54
CA TRP A 24 3.94 -7.09 18.76
C TRP A 24 5.30 -7.49 19.31
N ARG A 25 6.17 -8.00 18.44
CA ARG A 25 7.50 -8.49 18.81
C ARG A 25 8.57 -7.95 17.86
N GLU A 26 9.65 -7.43 18.42
CA GLU A 26 10.79 -6.92 17.66
C GLU A 26 11.69 -8.07 17.19
N VAL A 27 12.07 -8.06 15.91
CA VAL A 27 12.94 -9.05 15.29
C VAL A 27 14.41 -8.73 15.60
N CYS A 28 15.13 -9.67 16.21
CA CYS A 28 16.58 -9.56 16.44
C CYS A 28 17.42 -10.26 15.37
N ALA A 29 16.88 -11.31 14.75
CA ALA A 29 17.53 -12.05 13.67
C ALA A 29 16.50 -12.70 12.75
N VAL A 30 16.84 -12.73 11.46
CA VAL A 30 16.07 -13.41 10.41
C VAL A 30 17.00 -14.41 9.73
N ARG A 31 16.56 -15.65 9.60
CA ARG A 31 17.33 -16.70 8.91
C ARG A 31 16.43 -17.52 8.01
N LEU A 32 16.94 -17.94 6.85
CA LEU A 32 16.31 -18.95 6.02
C LEU A 32 16.74 -20.34 6.47
N ASP A 33 15.77 -21.24 6.52
CA ASP A 33 15.95 -22.63 6.92
C ASP A 33 15.09 -23.54 6.04
N ARG A 34 15.25 -24.85 6.17
CA ARG A 34 14.48 -25.83 5.41
C ARG A 34 13.83 -26.83 6.35
N TYR A 35 12.55 -27.12 6.13
CA TYR A 35 11.88 -28.23 6.79
C TYR A 35 12.46 -29.55 6.26
N ALA A 36 12.53 -30.57 7.12
CA ALA A 36 12.95 -31.92 6.71
C ALA A 36 12.09 -32.48 5.56
N THR A 37 10.84 -32.01 5.43
CA THR A 37 9.89 -32.38 4.37
C THR A 37 10.12 -31.66 3.03
N GLY A 38 11.10 -30.77 2.92
CA GLY A 38 11.50 -30.14 1.66
C GLY A 38 10.99 -28.72 1.39
N GLY A 39 10.26 -28.09 2.33
CA GLY A 39 9.79 -26.70 2.22
C GLY A 39 10.74 -25.67 2.86
N MET A 40 10.73 -24.43 2.36
CA MET A 40 11.50 -23.32 2.95
C MET A 40 10.78 -22.72 4.17
N ALA A 41 11.56 -22.35 5.18
CA ALA A 41 11.08 -21.65 6.37
C ALA A 41 11.86 -20.35 6.58
N VAL A 42 11.15 -19.29 6.93
CA VAL A 42 11.73 -18.10 7.54
C VAL A 42 11.71 -18.30 9.06
N VAL A 43 12.86 -18.17 9.69
CA VAL A 43 13.02 -18.28 11.15
C VAL A 43 13.24 -16.89 11.72
N LEU A 44 12.31 -16.45 12.56
CA LEU A 44 12.34 -15.16 13.25
C LEU A 44 12.72 -15.37 14.72
N THR A 45 13.74 -14.65 15.17
CA THR A 45 14.12 -14.58 16.59
C THR A 45 13.78 -13.20 17.12
N PHE A 46 13.18 -13.12 18.31
CA PHE A 46 12.65 -11.87 18.85
C PHE A 46 13.45 -11.32 20.02
N ALA A 47 13.44 -9.99 20.18
CA ALA A 47 13.89 -9.32 21.40
C ALA A 47 13.01 -9.78 22.57
N GLY A 48 13.62 -9.99 23.75
CA GLY A 48 12.94 -10.55 24.92
C GLY A 48 12.98 -12.08 25.04
N GLY A 49 13.55 -12.78 24.06
CA GLY A 49 13.78 -14.23 24.12
C GLY A 49 12.55 -15.08 23.75
N GLY A 50 12.63 -16.37 24.07
CA GLY A 50 11.60 -17.37 23.70
C GLY A 50 11.95 -18.18 22.46
N ARG A 51 11.06 -19.11 22.08
CA ARG A 51 11.28 -20.01 20.95
C ARG A 51 11.22 -19.22 19.62
N PRO A 52 12.20 -19.37 18.71
CA PRO A 52 12.13 -18.76 17.39
C PRO A 52 10.84 -19.19 16.67
N LEU A 53 10.19 -18.24 16.00
CA LEU A 53 9.04 -18.52 15.16
C LEU A 53 9.53 -19.04 13.82
N ARG A 54 9.09 -20.24 13.43
CA ARG A 54 9.28 -20.80 12.10
C ARG A 54 8.02 -20.56 11.29
N VAL A 55 8.18 -19.85 10.18
CA VAL A 55 7.11 -19.47 9.28
C VAL A 55 7.38 -20.14 7.94
N PRO A 56 6.47 -20.98 7.41
CA PRO A 56 6.54 -21.45 6.03
C PRO A 56 6.65 -20.25 5.07
N ALA A 57 7.46 -20.35 4.02
CA ALA A 57 7.69 -19.22 3.10
C ALA A 57 6.42 -18.77 2.34
N ASP A 58 5.37 -19.59 2.32
CA ASP A 58 4.04 -19.33 1.76
C ASP A 58 3.03 -18.75 2.78
N HIS A 59 3.44 -18.58 4.04
CA HIS A 59 2.58 -18.06 5.09
C HIS A 59 2.59 -16.53 5.16
N LEU A 60 1.42 -15.92 5.40
CA LEU A 60 1.27 -14.47 5.52
C LEU A 60 1.68 -13.98 6.91
N VAL A 61 2.45 -12.89 6.96
CA VAL A 61 2.85 -12.20 8.20
C VAL A 61 2.43 -10.74 8.10
N THR A 62 1.81 -10.21 9.15
CA THR A 62 1.46 -8.79 9.25
C THR A 62 2.63 -8.02 9.84
N VAL A 63 3.13 -7.06 9.06
CA VAL A 63 4.17 -6.11 9.45
C VAL A 63 3.51 -4.72 9.50
N PRO A 64 3.71 -3.91 10.55
CA PRO A 64 3.29 -2.52 10.52
C PRO A 64 4.26 -1.80 9.60
N LEU A 65 3.77 -1.22 8.52
CA LEU A 65 4.60 -0.27 7.77
C LEU A 65 4.80 0.93 8.71
N PRO A 66 6.05 1.29 9.07
CA PRO A 66 6.26 2.50 9.86
C PRO A 66 5.69 3.67 9.06
N GLU A 67 4.90 4.52 9.71
CA GLU A 67 4.49 5.77 9.09
C GLU A 67 5.75 6.54 8.67
N PRO A 68 5.84 7.02 7.42
CA PRO A 68 6.97 7.85 7.01
C PRO A 68 7.05 9.04 7.96
N PRO A 69 8.24 9.45 8.41
CA PRO A 69 8.38 10.56 9.34
C PRO A 69 7.74 11.80 8.72
N ARG A 70 6.81 12.44 9.44
CA ARG A 70 6.28 13.73 9.02
C ARG A 70 7.41 14.74 9.03
N PRO A 71 7.68 15.46 7.92
CA PRO A 71 8.70 16.49 7.92
C PRO A 71 8.33 17.54 8.98
N PRO A 72 9.26 17.88 9.90
CA PRO A 72 8.96 18.80 10.98
C PRO A 72 8.61 20.16 10.40
N GLY A 73 7.51 20.75 10.88
CA GLY A 73 7.12 22.11 10.53
C GLY A 73 6.34 22.31 9.25
N TRP A 74 6.12 21.25 8.46
CA TRP A 74 5.43 21.37 7.18
C TRP A 74 4.25 20.40 7.08
N ALA A 75 3.15 20.90 6.54
CA ALA A 75 2.03 20.12 6.04
C ALA A 75 1.99 20.27 4.51
N PHE A 76 1.53 19.25 3.80
CA PHE A 76 1.26 19.33 2.37
C PHE A 76 -0.25 19.25 2.18
N VAL A 77 -0.82 20.23 1.49
CA VAL A 77 -2.24 20.28 1.14
C VAL A 77 -2.39 20.29 -0.36
N GLU A 78 -3.54 19.85 -0.87
CA GLU A 78 -3.82 19.95 -2.30
C GLU A 78 -3.83 21.41 -2.74
N ASP A 79 -3.12 21.68 -3.84
CA ASP A 79 -3.09 22.98 -4.47
C ASP A 79 -4.00 22.97 -5.69
N ALA A 80 -5.17 23.60 -5.55
CA ALA A 80 -6.14 23.78 -6.62
C ALA A 80 -6.08 25.18 -7.25
N SER A 81 -5.07 25.99 -6.92
CA SER A 81 -5.04 27.42 -7.27
C SER A 81 -4.92 27.68 -8.77
N ASP A 82 -4.18 26.83 -9.50
CA ASP A 82 -3.93 27.00 -10.94
C ASP A 82 -4.48 25.87 -11.82
N SER A 83 -4.67 24.66 -11.30
CA SER A 83 -5.21 23.53 -12.06
C SER A 83 -5.82 22.48 -11.12
N PRO A 84 -7.05 22.00 -11.38
CA PRO A 84 -7.62 20.90 -10.63
C PRO A 84 -6.84 19.60 -10.90
N ALA A 85 -6.94 18.64 -9.98
CA ALA A 85 -6.35 17.32 -10.18
C ALA A 85 -6.90 16.65 -11.45
N VAL A 86 -5.99 16.09 -12.25
CA VAL A 86 -6.32 15.30 -13.44
C VAL A 86 -6.63 13.87 -13.01
N HIS A 87 -7.70 13.30 -13.57
CA HIS A 87 -8.12 11.92 -13.31
C HIS A 87 -8.10 11.10 -14.58
N GLU A 88 -7.10 10.24 -14.71
CA GLU A 88 -7.01 9.29 -15.81
C GLU A 88 -7.64 7.96 -15.40
N THR A 89 -8.28 7.31 -16.36
CA THR A 89 -8.98 6.05 -16.15
C THR A 89 -8.81 5.21 -17.40
N GLU A 90 -8.45 3.94 -17.21
CA GLU A 90 -8.18 3.03 -18.32
C GLU A 90 -8.62 1.61 -17.95
N CYS A 91 -9.18 0.87 -18.91
CA CYS A 91 -9.41 -0.57 -18.75
C CYS A 91 -8.08 -1.32 -18.86
N THR A 92 -7.68 -2.04 -17.81
CA THR A 92 -6.40 -2.76 -17.80
C THR A 92 -6.39 -4.00 -18.70
N THR A 93 -7.53 -4.35 -19.30
CA THR A 93 -7.65 -5.50 -20.21
C THR A 93 -7.51 -5.09 -21.68
N CYS A 94 -8.16 -3.99 -22.10
CA CYS A 94 -8.15 -3.55 -23.50
C CYS A 94 -7.45 -2.20 -23.75
N GLY A 95 -7.06 -1.48 -22.70
CA GLY A 95 -6.40 -0.19 -22.78
C GLY A 95 -7.29 0.97 -23.21
N GLU A 96 -8.60 0.76 -23.32
CA GLU A 96 -9.53 1.84 -23.62
C GLU A 96 -9.74 2.72 -22.38
N GLY A 97 -9.87 4.02 -22.60
CA GLY A 97 -10.26 4.99 -21.59
C GLY A 97 -11.48 5.80 -22.06
N PRO A 98 -12.07 6.62 -21.18
CA PRO A 98 -13.08 7.59 -21.58
C PRO A 98 -12.48 8.61 -22.56
N GLU A 99 -13.31 9.12 -23.46
CA GLU A 99 -12.91 10.19 -24.38
C GLU A 99 -12.32 11.39 -23.61
N PRO A 100 -11.29 12.08 -24.13
CA PRO A 100 -10.60 13.16 -23.40
C PRO A 100 -11.51 14.33 -23.00
N THR A 101 -12.64 14.51 -23.69
CA THR A 101 -13.64 15.55 -23.44
C THR A 101 -14.59 15.20 -22.30
N VAL A 102 -14.65 13.93 -21.87
CA VAL A 102 -15.45 13.50 -20.73
C VAL A 102 -14.87 14.12 -19.45
N SER A 103 -15.77 14.58 -18.58
CA SER A 103 -15.43 15.18 -17.29
C SER A 103 -14.41 14.33 -16.51
N GLN A 104 -13.49 15.03 -15.85
CA GLN A 104 -12.48 14.46 -14.95
C GLN A 104 -13.06 14.14 -13.55
N ASP A 105 -14.36 14.38 -13.33
CA ASP A 105 -15.03 14.05 -12.08
C ASP A 105 -14.98 12.53 -11.81
N VAL A 106 -14.59 12.16 -10.59
CA VAL A 106 -14.42 10.75 -10.18
C VAL A 106 -15.69 9.93 -10.35
N ALA A 107 -16.87 10.50 -10.05
CA ALA A 107 -18.13 9.78 -10.21
C ALA A 107 -18.42 9.52 -11.70
N VAL A 108 -18.09 10.47 -12.58
CA VAL A 108 -18.21 10.30 -14.03
C VAL A 108 -17.24 9.23 -14.54
N ARG A 109 -16.00 9.20 -14.03
CA ARG A 109 -15.02 8.15 -14.35
C ARG A 109 -15.49 6.77 -13.90
N HIS A 110 -16.03 6.66 -12.70
CA HIS A 110 -16.58 5.39 -12.19
C HIS A 110 -17.80 4.92 -13.01
N LEU A 111 -18.65 5.84 -13.47
CA LEU A 111 -19.77 5.51 -14.35
C LEU A 111 -19.26 4.89 -15.66
N TRP A 112 -18.25 5.49 -16.29
CA TRP A 112 -17.62 4.93 -17.49
C TRP A 112 -17.09 3.51 -17.25
N CYS A 113 -16.41 3.26 -16.13
CA CYS A 113 -15.94 1.90 -15.79
C CYS A 113 -17.10 0.90 -15.68
N ALA A 114 -18.19 1.29 -15.02
CA ALA A 114 -19.36 0.43 -14.86
C ALA A 114 -20.02 0.10 -16.21
N GLU A 115 -20.18 1.09 -17.08
CA GLU A 115 -20.73 0.91 -18.43
C GLU A 115 -19.81 0.06 -19.31
N HIS A 116 -18.49 0.26 -19.22
CA HIS A 116 -17.50 -0.53 -19.94
C HIS A 116 -17.50 -1.99 -19.49
N ALA A 117 -17.56 -2.23 -18.19
CA ALA A 117 -17.67 -3.57 -17.63
C ALA A 117 -18.96 -4.27 -18.09
N ALA A 118 -20.09 -3.55 -18.09
CA ALA A 118 -21.37 -4.10 -18.58
C ALA A 118 -21.35 -4.44 -20.08
N ARG A 119 -20.67 -3.62 -20.89
CA ARG A 119 -20.55 -3.84 -22.34
C ARG A 119 -19.58 -4.96 -22.72
N THR A 120 -18.45 -5.08 -22.02
CA THR A 120 -17.31 -5.90 -22.47
C THR A 120 -17.03 -7.11 -21.58
N GLY A 121 -17.52 -7.11 -20.34
CA GLY A 121 -17.15 -8.09 -19.31
C GLY A 121 -15.78 -7.85 -18.67
N HIS A 122 -15.06 -6.79 -19.06
CA HIS A 122 -13.78 -6.45 -18.43
C HIS A 122 -14.00 -5.81 -17.06
N THR A 123 -13.29 -6.30 -16.02
CA THR A 123 -13.52 -5.90 -14.63
C THR A 123 -12.30 -5.22 -13.98
N GLY A 124 -11.16 -5.16 -14.68
CA GLY A 124 -9.96 -4.47 -14.24
C GLY A 124 -9.86 -3.05 -14.80
N PHE A 125 -9.63 -2.07 -13.92
CA PHE A 125 -9.51 -0.66 -14.27
C PHE A 125 -8.38 0.00 -13.49
N LEU A 126 -7.58 0.81 -14.19
CA LEU A 126 -6.60 1.72 -13.63
C LEU A 126 -7.30 3.06 -13.36
N ALA A 127 -7.02 3.65 -12.20
CA ALA A 127 -7.40 5.02 -11.87
C ALA A 127 -6.16 5.77 -11.38
N LEU A 128 -5.77 6.83 -12.09
CA LEU A 128 -4.66 7.71 -11.71
C LEU A 128 -5.23 9.09 -11.37
N ARG A 129 -4.76 9.66 -10.25
CA ARG A 129 -5.07 11.03 -9.86
C ARG A 129 -3.76 11.81 -9.73
N VAL A 130 -3.60 12.84 -10.54
CA VAL A 130 -2.41 13.71 -10.54
C VAL A 130 -2.84 15.10 -10.11
N GLY A 131 -2.31 15.58 -8.99
CA GLY A 131 -2.61 16.90 -8.45
C GLY A 131 -1.36 17.59 -7.93
N LEU A 132 -1.43 18.92 -7.83
CA LEU A 132 -0.37 19.72 -7.21
C LEU A 132 -0.55 19.72 -5.69
N LEU A 133 0.57 19.84 -4.97
CA LEU A 133 0.60 19.99 -3.53
C LEU A 133 1.29 21.30 -3.16
N ARG A 134 0.78 21.97 -2.13
CA ARG A 134 1.38 23.14 -1.52
C ARG A 134 1.89 22.81 -0.12
N ALA A 135 3.14 23.18 0.15
CA ALA A 135 3.69 23.13 1.49
C ALA A 135 3.14 24.30 2.32
N VAL A 136 2.69 24.01 3.53
CA VAL A 136 2.13 24.98 4.49
C VAL A 136 2.89 24.82 5.80
N ALA A 137 3.40 25.93 6.35
CA ALA A 137 4.04 25.90 7.66
C ALA A 137 3.01 25.50 8.73
N VAL A 138 3.38 24.58 9.61
CA VAL A 138 2.61 24.26 10.82
C VAL A 138 3.07 25.21 11.92
N ASP A 139 2.13 25.77 12.69
CA ASP A 139 2.39 26.81 13.71
C ASP A 139 3.69 26.54 14.51
N GLY A 140 4.58 27.55 14.54
CA GLY A 140 5.86 27.48 15.25
C GLY A 140 7.11 27.35 14.37
N VAL A 141 6.96 27.32 13.04
CA VAL A 141 8.11 27.32 12.11
C VAL A 141 8.23 28.68 11.41
N PRO A 142 9.34 29.42 11.59
CA PRO A 142 9.55 30.69 10.90
C PRO A 142 9.69 30.47 9.39
N HIS A 143 9.09 31.40 8.62
CA HIS A 143 9.12 31.47 7.16
C HIS A 143 10.54 31.63 6.60
#